data_AF-A0A845YSH6-F1
#
_entry.id   AF-A0A845YSH6-F1
#
_cell.length_a   1.000
_cell.length_b   1.000
_cell.length_c   1.000
_cell.angle_alpha   90.00
_cell.angle_beta   90.00
_cell.angle_gamma   90.00
#
_symmetry.space_group_name_H-M   'P 1'
#
loop_
_entity.id
_entity.type
_entity.pdbx_description
1 polymer ?
#
loop_
_entity_poly.entity_id
_entity_poly.type
_entity_poly.pdbx_seq_one_letter_code
_entity_poly.pdbx_strand_id
1 'polypeptide(L)' 'LVTLVQPSVCLSWVSQIPGFRNEYVFELQEIGLRRTKYIHNSRFSGILTRVFLPFIREDEQRGIYRMARELKRYTESI' A
#
# COMPACT_ATOMS: atom_id res chain seq x y z
N LEU A 1 -10.55 5.70 -5.45
CA LEU A 1 -10.18 6.65 -6.53
C LEU A 1 -8.67 6.59 -6.73
N VAL A 2 -8.21 6.18 -7.91
CA VAL A 2 -6.79 6.22 -8.27
C VAL A 2 -6.34 7.67 -8.45
N THR A 3 -5.24 8.06 -7.82
CA THR A 3 -4.72 9.44 -7.81
C THR A 3 -3.44 9.60 -8.61
N LEU A 4 -2.63 8.54 -8.74
CA LEU A 4 -1.44 8.52 -9.59
C LEU A 4 -1.21 7.12 -10.15
N VAL A 5 -0.90 7.04 -11.44
CA VAL A 5 -0.36 5.84 -12.08
C VAL A 5 0.88 6.23 -12.85
N GLN A 6 2.02 5.72 -12.43
CA GLN A 6 3.29 5.80 -13.12
C GLN A 6 3.82 4.37 -13.29
N PRO A 7 3.76 3.81 -14.52
CA PRO A 7 4.23 2.46 -14.77
C PRO A 7 5.63 2.23 -14.23
N SER A 8 5.84 1.09 -13.58
CA SER A 8 7.13 0.67 -12.99
C SER A 8 7.70 1.57 -11.89
N VAL A 9 6.99 2.61 -11.46
CA VAL A 9 7.51 3.60 -10.50
C VAL A 9 6.57 3.79 -9.32
N CYS A 10 5.32 4.18 -9.56
CA CYS A 10 4.42 4.56 -8.48
C CYS A 10 2.95 4.30 -8.82
N LEU A 11 2.19 3.82 -7.84
CA LEU A 11 0.74 3.72 -7.88
C LEU A 11 0.19 4.32 -6.58
N SER A 12 -0.70 5.29 -6.68
CA SER A 12 -1.41 5.82 -5.52
C SER A 12 -2.91 5.87 -5.73
N TRP A 13 -3.65 5.67 -4.64
CA TRP A 13 -5.10 5.82 -4.63
C TRP A 13 -5.62 6.21 -3.26
N VAL A 14 -6.81 6.79 -3.27
CA VAL A 14 -7.58 7.10 -2.07
C VAL A 14 -8.79 6.18 -2.00
N SER A 15 -8.96 5.51 -0.87
CA SER A 15 -10.20 4.83 -0.48
C SER A 15 -10.98 5.71 0.51
N GLN A 16 -12.29 5.82 0.33
CA GLN A 16 -13.17 6.53 1.23
C GLN A 16 -14.32 5.62 1.61
N ILE A 17 -14.50 5.44 2.91
CA ILE A 17 -15.66 4.79 3.52
C ILE A 17 -16.21 5.72 4.61
N PRO A 18 -17.47 5.61 5.04
CA PRO A 18 -18.03 6.51 6.04
C PRO A 18 -17.13 6.64 7.29
N GLY A 19 -16.70 7.86 7.60
CA GLY A 19 -15.83 8.15 8.75
C GLY A 19 -14.34 7.83 8.57
N PHE A 20 -13.91 7.28 7.42
CA PHE A 20 -12.51 7.00 7.10
C PHE A 20 -12.12 7.43 5.68
N ARG A 21 -10.90 7.94 5.57
CA ARG A 21 -10.24 8.19 4.31
C ARG A 21 -8.82 7.67 4.41
N ASN A 22 -8.48 6.75 3.50
CA ASN A 22 -7.19 6.09 3.44
C ASN A 22 -6.53 6.44 2.12
N GLU A 23 -5.32 6.97 2.19
CA GLU A 23 -4.45 7.15 1.05
C GLU A 23 -3.40 6.04 1.05
N TYR A 24 -3.27 5.37 -0.09
CA TYR A 24 -2.31 4.30 -0.31
C TYR A 24 -1.33 4.73 -1.39
N VAL A 25 -0.05 4.49 -1.14
CA VAL A 25 1.03 4.76 -2.08
C VAL A 25 1.94 3.54 -2.13
N PHE A 26 2.18 3.07 -3.35
CA PHE A 26 3.07 1.97 -3.67
C PHE A 26 4.16 2.47 -4.60
N GLU A 27 5.40 2.33 -4.18
CA GLU A 27 6.57 2.80 -4.91
C GLU A 27 7.53 1.64 -5.16
N LEU A 28 8.11 1.65 -6.36
CA LEU A 28 9.22 0.80 -6.76
C LEU A 28 10.46 1.68 -6.86
N GLN A 29 11.42 1.45 -5.97
CA GLN A 29 12.68 2.18 -5.95
C GLN A 29 13.81 1.26 -6.43
N GLU A 30 14.58 1.70 -7.42
CA GLU A 30 15.82 1.00 -7.77
C GLU A 30 16.85 1.20 -6.66
N ILE A 31 17.37 0.10 -6.10
CA ILE A 31 18.33 0.11 -4.98
C ILE A 31 19.68 -0.54 -5.36
N GLY A 32 19.89 -0.80 -6.65
CA GLY A 32 21.12 -1.39 -7.18
C GLY A 32 20.88 -2.24 -8.41
N LEU A 33 21.94 -2.92 -8.86
CA LEU A 33 21.93 -3.70 -10.09
C LEU A 33 20.84 -4.78 -10.04
N ARG A 34 19.79 -4.63 -10.86
CA ARG A 34 18.63 -5.54 -10.93
C ARG A 34 17.93 -5.75 -9.57
N ARG A 35 17.97 -4.76 -8.68
CA ARG A 35 17.29 -4.80 -7.39
C ARG A 35 16.32 -3.64 -7.26
N THR A 36 15.06 -3.96 -7.04
CA THR A 36 14.02 -3.00 -6.73
C THR A 36 13.53 -3.22 -5.31
N LYS A 37 13.37 -2.13 -4.56
CA LYS A 37 12.71 -2.11 -3.26
C LYS A 37 11.27 -1.69 -3.46
N TYR A 38 10.37 -2.47 -2.88
CA TYR A 38 8.97 -2.12 -2.77
C TYR A 38 8.73 -1.33 -1.50
N ILE A 39 8.12 -0.16 -1.62
CA ILE A 39 7.75 0.70 -0.50
C ILE A 39 6.23 0.86 -0.53
N HIS A 40 5.59 0.55 0.60
CA HIS A 40 4.17 0.79 0.80
C HIS A 40 3.96 1.80 1.93
N ASN A 41 3.19 2.84 1.65
CA ASN A 41 2.78 3.83 2.63
C ASN A 41 1.25 3.94 2.64
N SER A 42 0.68 3.97 3.84
CA SER A 42 -0.74 4.13 4.07
C SER A 42 -1.00 5.24 5.08
N ARG A 43 -1.80 6.25 4.72
CA ARG A 43 -2.21 7.36 5.60
C ARG A 43 -3.70 7.28 5.88
N PHE A 44 -4.05 7.21 7.16
CA PHE A 44 -5.42 7.12 7.64
C PHE A 44 -5.88 8.47 8.19
N SER A 45 -7.07 8.91 7.82
CA SER A 45 -7.69 10.14 8.30
C SER A 45 -9.20 9.97 8.48
N GLY A 46 -9.82 10.78 9.34
CA GLY A 46 -11.27 10.75 9.58
C GLY A 46 -11.65 10.68 11.06
N ILE A 47 -12.91 10.97 11.39
CA ILE A 47 -13.40 11.11 12.77
C ILE A 47 -13.36 9.77 13.52
N LEU A 48 -13.58 8.65 12.82
CA LEU A 48 -13.59 7.31 13.43
C LEU A 48 -12.20 6.67 13.53
N THR A 49 -11.16 7.32 12.99
CA THR A 49 -9.80 6.77 13.04
C THR A 49 -9.33 6.52 14.47
N ARG A 50 -9.55 7.42 15.43
CA ARG A 50 -9.06 7.25 16.81
C ARG A 50 -9.61 6.01 17.54
N VAL A 51 -10.82 5.56 17.19
CA VAL A 51 -11.50 4.43 17.88
C VAL A 51 -11.14 3.09 17.24
N PHE A 52 -10.97 3.04 15.92
CA PHE A 52 -10.75 1.79 15.18
C PHE A 52 -9.35 1.64 14.57
N LEU A 53 -8.48 2.66 14.70
CA LEU A 53 -7.08 2.66 14.21
C LEU A 53 -6.28 1.39 14.54
N PRO A 54 -6.30 0.87 15.78
CA PRO A 54 -5.45 -0.28 16.10
C PRO A 54 -5.91 -1.55 15.37
N PHE A 55 -7.22 -1.80 15.32
CA PHE A 55 -7.77 -2.97 14.65
C PHE A 55 -7.59 -2.91 13.13
N ILE A 56 -7.94 -1.76 12.53
CA ILE A 56 -7.79 -1.54 11.09
C ILE A 56 -6.32 -1.68 10.68
N ARG A 57 -5.39 -1.11 11.45
CA ARG A 57 -3.95 -1.22 11.14
C ARG A 57 -3.44 -2.66 11.16
N GLU A 58 -3.83 -3.48 12.14
CA GLU A 58 -3.29 -4.85 12.24
C GLU A 58 -3.75 -5.77 11.11
N ASP A 59 -5.06 -5.75 10.81
CA ASP A 59 -5.61 -6.57 9.73
C ASP A 59 -5.12 -6.12 8.36
N GLU A 60 -5.02 -4.82 8.17
CA GLU A 60 -4.53 -4.24 6.93
C GLU A 60 -3.03 -4.47 6.74
N GLN A 61 -2.21 -4.36 7.79
CA GLN A 61 -0.80 -4.74 7.72
C GLN A 61 -0.63 -6.21 7.34
N ARG A 62 -1.46 -7.12 7.90
CA ARG A 62 -1.44 -8.54 7.50
C ARG A 62 -1.83 -8.72 6.02
N GLY A 63 -2.86 -8.01 5.56
CA GLY A 63 -3.28 -8.04 4.16
C GLY A 63 -2.19 -7.54 3.21
N ILE A 64 -1.56 -6.41 3.53
CA ILE A 64 -0.47 -5.82 2.77
C ILE A 64 0.75 -6.75 2.73
N TYR A 65 1.13 -7.35 3.86
CA TYR A 65 2.27 -8.26 3.90
C TYR A 65 2.04 -9.50 3.03
N ARG A 66 0.81 -10.04 3.05
CA ARG A 66 0.41 -11.13 2.15
C ARG A 66 0.48 -10.70 0.69
N MET A 67 -0.07 -9.53 0.36
CA MET A 67 -0.02 -9.01 -1.00
C MET A 67 1.42 -8.82 -1.49
N ALA A 68 2.29 -8.21 -0.68
CA ALA A 68 3.71 -8.02 -1.02
C ALA A 68 4.43 -9.35 -1.28
N ARG A 69 4.13 -10.38 -0.48
CA ARG A 69 4.68 -11.73 -0.67
C ARG A 69 4.24 -12.36 -2.00
N GLU A 70 2.95 -12.26 -2.33
CA GLU A 70 2.41 -12.83 -3.57
C GLU A 70 2.91 -12.08 -4.81
N LEU A 71 3.00 -10.74 -4.75
CA LEU A 71 3.60 -9.94 -5.82
C LEU A 71 5.06 -10.29 -6.07
N LYS A 72 5.85 -10.47 -5.00
CA LYS A 72 7.24 -10.92 -5.10
C LYS A 72 7.33 -12.27 -5.81
N ARG A 73 6.53 -13.25 -5.35
CA ARG A 73 6.48 -14.58 -5.96
C ARG A 73 6.12 -14.54 -7.44
N TYR A 74 5.07 -13.81 -7.80
CA TYR A 74 4.62 -13.68 -9.18
C TYR A 74 5.72 -13.11 -10.09
N THR A 75 6.40 -12.07 -9.63
CA THR A 75 7.46 -11.39 -10.41
C THR A 75 8.74 -12.22 -10.52
N GLU A 76 9.08 -12.98 -9.47
CA GLU A 76 10.29 -13.83 -9.43
C GLU A 76 10.05 -15.25 -10.00
N SER A 77 8.81 -15.64 -10.26
CA SER A 77 8.46 -16.95 -10.83
C SER A 77 8.55 -17.03 -12.36
N ILE A 78 8.87 -15.91 -13.01
CA ILE A 78 9.04 -15.79 -14.48
C ILE A 78 10.53 -15.88 -14.80
#